data_AF-A0A938LLD7-F1
#
_entry.id   AF-A0A938LLD7-F1
#
_cell.length_a   1.000
_cell.length_b   1.000
_cell.length_c   1.000
_cell.angle_alpha   90.00
_cell.angle_beta   90.00
_cell.angle_gamma   90.00
#
_symmetry.space_group_name_H-M   'P 1'
#
loop_
_entity.id
_entity.type
_entity.pdbx_description
1 polymer ?
#
loop_
_entity_poly.entity_id
_entity_poly.type
_entity_poly.pdbx_seq_one_letter_code
_entity_poly.pdbx_strand_id
1 'polypeptide(L)'
;MKTFVDATGKTWTVTINTSAVKRAKDTAGVYLVDMVKEESDLYGRLLLDPVLVCDVAYGVCKPEADARKFARDDFNAVLVGDAVAAARNAILEDLVDFFPNPIRGIFRKALAGPPGGTESASGGSSGNSPAPSALTPAT
;
A
#
# COMPACT_ATOMS: atom_id res chain seq x y z
N MET A 1 -8.57 7.91 4.23
CA MET A 1 -7.32 8.69 4.23
C MET A 1 -6.18 7.76 4.59
N LYS A 2 -5.17 7.68 3.74
CA LYS A 2 -3.98 6.84 3.93
C LYS A 2 -2.72 7.70 3.81
N THR A 3 -1.59 7.18 4.24
CA THR A 3 -0.30 7.88 4.16
C THR A 3 0.80 6.90 3.76
N PHE A 4 1.88 7.43 3.20
CA PHE A 4 3.13 6.71 3.00
C PHE A 4 4.32 7.66 3.25
N VAL A 5 5.52 7.10 3.38
CA VAL A 5 6.77 7.83 3.60
C VAL A 5 7.68 7.62 2.40
N ASP A 6 8.27 8.70 1.87
CA ASP A 6 9.24 8.63 0.78
C ASP A 6 10.66 8.30 1.26
N ALA A 7 11.61 8.13 0.32
CA ALA A 7 12.98 7.78 0.64
C ALA A 7 13.73 8.86 1.45
N THR A 8 13.20 10.09 1.52
CA THR A 8 13.76 11.20 2.30
C THR A 8 13.14 11.31 3.70
N GLY A 9 12.23 10.39 4.06
CA GLY A 9 11.52 10.40 5.34
C GLY A 9 10.33 11.35 5.38
N LYS A 10 9.90 11.91 4.24
CA LYS A 10 8.76 12.82 4.18
C LYS A 10 7.47 12.03 4.02
N THR A 11 6.48 12.38 4.85
CA THR A 11 5.14 11.79 4.79
C THR A 11 4.29 12.49 3.73
N TRP A 12 3.55 11.69 2.98
CA TRP A 12 2.59 12.11 1.96
C TRP A 12 1.20 11.59 2.27
N THR A 13 0.19 12.42 2.04
CA THR A 13 -1.22 12.07 2.29
C THR A 13 -1.89 11.61 1.01
N VAL A 14 -2.52 10.45 1.07
CA VAL A 14 -3.36 9.88 0.02
C VAL A 14 -4.82 10.11 0.39
N THR A 15 -5.50 10.91 -0.43
CA THR A 15 -6.95 11.14 -0.36
C THR A 15 -7.54 11.08 -1.77
N ILE A 16 -8.29 10.03 -2.04
CA ILE A 16 -8.95 9.75 -3.31
C ILE A 16 -10.37 10.29 -3.23
N ASN A 17 -10.56 11.40 -3.93
CA ASN A 17 -11.85 11.99 -4.26
C ASN A 17 -11.95 12.15 -5.78
N THR A 18 -13.07 12.66 -6.28
CA THR A 18 -13.29 12.85 -7.72
C THR A 18 -12.22 13.73 -8.37
N SER A 19 -11.72 14.76 -7.66
CA SER A 19 -10.63 15.60 -8.13
C SER A 19 -9.29 14.85 -8.21
N ALA A 20 -9.01 13.95 -7.27
CA ALA A 20 -7.82 13.09 -7.31
C ALA A 20 -7.88 12.10 -8.49
N VAL A 21 -9.05 11.51 -8.74
CA VAL A 21 -9.26 10.63 -9.92
C VAL A 21 -8.98 11.39 -11.22
N LYS A 22 -9.47 12.63 -11.33
CA LYS A 22 -9.18 13.49 -12.49
C LYS A 22 -7.67 13.77 -12.63
N ARG A 23 -6.99 14.15 -11.55
CA ARG A 23 -5.54 14.41 -11.60
C ARG A 23 -4.71 13.18 -11.94
N ALA A 24 -5.10 12.00 -11.47
CA ALA A 24 -4.46 10.74 -11.84
C ALA A 24 -4.58 10.49 -13.35
N LYS A 25 -5.75 10.78 -13.94
CA LYS A 25 -5.93 10.72 -15.40
C LYS A 25 -5.04 11.73 -16.12
N ASP A 26 -5.01 12.97 -15.66
CA ASP A 26 -4.23 14.04 -16.31
C ASP A 26 -2.72 13.80 -16.21
N THR A 27 -2.26 13.17 -15.12
CA THR A 27 -0.83 12.96 -14.84
C THR A 27 -0.30 11.65 -15.41
N ALA A 28 -1.06 10.56 -15.23
CA ALA A 28 -0.64 9.18 -15.48
C ALA A 28 -1.42 8.49 -16.61
N GLY A 29 -2.41 9.17 -17.20
CA GLY A 29 -3.21 8.62 -18.29
C GLY A 29 -4.19 7.52 -17.88
N VAL A 30 -4.39 7.28 -16.58
CA VAL A 30 -5.26 6.21 -16.06
C VAL A 30 -6.46 6.77 -15.30
N TYR A 31 -7.61 6.15 -15.49
CA TYR A 31 -8.81 6.48 -14.72
C TYR A 31 -8.94 5.48 -13.58
N LEU A 32 -8.65 5.90 -12.33
CA LEU A 32 -8.56 4.98 -11.18
C LEU A 32 -9.83 4.16 -10.93
N VAL A 33 -10.99 4.65 -11.33
CA VAL A 33 -12.24 3.90 -11.20
C VAL A 33 -12.40 2.78 -12.22
N ASP A 34 -11.56 2.72 -13.25
CA ASP A 34 -11.52 1.59 -14.18
C ASP A 34 -11.05 0.31 -13.48
N MET A 35 -10.54 0.41 -12.25
CA MET A 35 -10.06 -0.70 -11.46
C MET A 35 -11.15 -1.71 -11.04
N VAL A 36 -12.42 -1.33 -11.15
CA VAL A 36 -13.56 -2.24 -10.89
C VAL A 36 -14.18 -2.81 -12.16
N LYS A 37 -13.67 -2.44 -13.34
CA LYS A 37 -14.11 -3.02 -14.62
C LYS A 37 -13.46 -4.38 -14.81
N GLU A 38 -14.21 -5.37 -15.28
CA GLU A 38 -13.71 -6.73 -15.50
C GLU A 38 -12.62 -6.77 -16.57
N GLU A 39 -12.72 -5.91 -17.59
CA GLU A 39 -11.77 -5.83 -18.71
C GLU A 39 -10.50 -5.02 -18.41
N SER A 40 -10.37 -4.44 -17.21
CA SER A 40 -9.26 -3.53 -16.88
C SER A 40 -8.04 -4.26 -16.33
N ASP A 41 -6.87 -3.98 -16.88
CA ASP A 41 -5.57 -4.47 -16.41
C ASP A 41 -4.89 -3.55 -15.38
N LEU A 42 -5.58 -2.47 -14.96
CA LEU A 42 -5.01 -1.40 -14.15
C LEU A 42 -4.41 -1.91 -12.82
N TYR A 43 -5.04 -2.91 -12.19
CA TYR A 43 -4.49 -3.51 -10.98
C TYR A 43 -3.14 -4.18 -11.22
N GLY A 44 -3.05 -5.00 -12.26
CA GLY A 44 -1.80 -5.67 -12.63
C GLY A 44 -0.71 -4.67 -12.99
N ARG A 45 -1.07 -3.59 -13.70
CA ARG A 45 -0.14 -2.50 -14.03
C ARG A 45 0.37 -1.80 -12.78
N LEU A 46 -0.49 -1.45 -11.82
CA LEU A 46 -0.05 -0.85 -10.55
C LEU A 46 0.83 -1.77 -9.70
N LEU A 47 0.75 -3.10 -9.88
CA LEU A 47 1.64 -4.04 -9.19
C LEU A 47 3.04 -4.12 -9.82
N LEU A 48 3.13 -3.98 -11.15
CA LEU A 48 4.34 -4.27 -11.93
C LEU A 48 5.06 -3.04 -12.49
N ASP A 49 4.36 -1.93 -12.66
CA ASP A 49 4.87 -0.69 -13.24
C ASP A 49 5.10 0.36 -12.13
N PRO A 50 6.34 0.48 -11.61
CA PRO A 50 6.64 1.46 -10.57
C PRO A 50 6.52 2.91 -11.08
N VAL A 51 6.73 3.16 -12.37
CA VAL A 51 6.62 4.51 -12.94
C VAL A 51 5.16 4.96 -12.93
N LEU A 52 4.24 4.05 -13.30
CA LEU A 52 2.81 4.30 -13.19
C LEU A 52 2.40 4.60 -11.73
N VAL A 53 2.93 3.86 -10.75
CA VAL A 53 2.65 4.11 -9.34
C VAL A 53 3.10 5.52 -8.94
N CYS A 54 4.31 5.92 -9.32
CA CYS A 54 4.84 7.26 -9.03
C CYS A 54 3.98 8.36 -9.65
N ASP A 55 3.59 8.21 -10.92
CA ASP A 55 2.76 9.20 -11.62
C ASP A 55 1.35 9.31 -11.04
N VAL A 56 0.74 8.19 -10.67
CA VAL A 56 -0.54 8.19 -9.95
C VAL A 56 -0.39 8.85 -8.58
N ALA A 57 0.65 8.49 -7.82
CA ALA A 57 0.93 9.07 -6.51
C ALA A 57 1.13 10.58 -6.60
N TYR A 58 1.87 11.08 -7.60
CA TYR A 58 2.02 12.51 -7.83
C TYR A 58 0.68 13.17 -8.13
N GLY A 59 -0.15 12.58 -9.01
CA GLY A 59 -1.48 13.10 -9.31
C GLY A 59 -2.37 13.20 -8.07
N VAL A 60 -2.35 12.19 -7.20
CA VAL A 60 -3.11 12.19 -5.95
C VAL A 60 -2.58 13.24 -4.97
N CYS A 61 -1.27 13.26 -4.73
CA CYS A 61 -0.58 14.15 -3.79
C CYS A 61 -0.30 15.54 -4.35
N LYS A 62 -0.70 15.84 -5.60
CA LYS A 62 -0.39 17.10 -6.29
C LYS A 62 -0.71 18.36 -5.46
N PRO A 63 -1.86 18.48 -4.76
CA PRO A 63 -2.12 19.67 -3.94
C PRO A 63 -1.10 19.87 -2.82
N GLU A 64 -0.64 18.77 -2.19
CA GLU A 64 0.40 18.78 -1.16
C GLU A 64 1.78 19.09 -1.76
N ALA A 65 2.09 18.54 -2.94
CA ALA A 65 3.30 18.83 -3.68
C ALA A 65 3.36 20.31 -4.10
N ASP A 66 2.27 20.84 -4.66
CA ASP A 66 2.13 22.25 -5.05
C ASP A 66 2.33 23.18 -3.85
N ALA A 67 1.70 22.87 -2.70
CA ALA A 67 1.86 23.64 -1.46
C ALA A 67 3.30 23.63 -0.94
N ARG A 68 4.03 22.53 -1.16
CA ARG A 68 5.44 22.36 -0.80
C ARG A 68 6.40 22.86 -1.89
N LYS A 69 5.89 23.36 -3.02
CA LYS A 69 6.68 23.69 -4.23
C LYS A 69 7.57 22.53 -4.68
N PHE A 70 7.06 21.31 -4.56
CA PHE A 70 7.76 20.09 -4.91
C PHE A 70 7.40 19.68 -6.35
N ALA A 71 8.38 19.68 -7.25
CA ALA A 71 8.15 19.39 -8.64
C ALA A 71 7.86 17.89 -8.87
N ARG A 72 7.27 17.56 -10.02
CA ARG A 72 6.98 16.17 -10.39
C ARG A 72 8.26 15.33 -10.46
N ASP A 73 9.30 15.84 -11.09
CA ASP A 73 10.55 15.10 -11.25
C ASP A 73 11.20 14.83 -9.89
N ASP A 74 11.17 15.81 -8.98
CA ASP A 74 11.64 15.63 -7.59
C ASP A 74 10.79 14.60 -6.84
N PHE A 75 9.46 14.65 -7.01
CA PHE A 75 8.53 13.68 -6.42
C PHE A 75 8.81 12.26 -6.88
N ASN A 76 9.01 12.07 -8.18
CA ASN A 76 9.31 10.78 -8.77
C ASN A 76 10.71 10.28 -8.33
N ALA A 77 11.67 11.18 -8.15
CA ALA A 77 13.03 10.83 -7.71
C ALA A 77 13.11 10.35 -6.25
N VAL A 78 12.19 10.78 -5.37
CA VAL A 78 12.17 10.36 -3.96
C VAL A 78 11.32 9.10 -3.70
N LEU A 79 10.53 8.67 -4.68
CA LEU A 79 9.77 7.42 -4.64
C LEU A 79 10.61 6.26 -5.19
N VAL A 80 11.40 5.63 -4.32
CA VAL A 80 12.31 4.55 -4.68
C VAL A 80 12.10 3.34 -3.78
N GLY A 81 12.18 2.13 -4.36
CA GLY A 81 12.11 0.86 -3.62
C GLY A 81 10.83 0.71 -2.82
N ASP A 82 10.98 0.53 -1.50
CA ASP A 82 9.85 0.31 -0.58
C ASP A 82 8.86 1.47 -0.55
N ALA A 83 9.31 2.70 -0.83
CA ALA A 83 8.43 3.87 -0.90
C ALA A 83 7.39 3.73 -2.03
N VAL A 84 7.76 3.10 -3.15
CA VAL A 84 6.83 2.82 -4.28
C VAL A 84 5.77 1.82 -3.83
N ALA A 85 6.18 0.73 -3.16
CA ALA A 85 5.25 -0.26 -2.65
C ALA A 85 4.30 0.33 -1.60
N ALA A 86 4.81 1.19 -0.71
CA ALA A 86 4.01 1.89 0.28
C ALA A 86 3.01 2.86 -0.36
N ALA A 87 3.44 3.65 -1.36
CA ALA A 87 2.57 4.55 -2.11
C ALA A 87 1.44 3.77 -2.83
N ARG A 88 1.79 2.67 -3.52
CA ARG A 88 0.80 1.78 -4.15
C ARG A 88 -0.22 1.28 -3.14
N ASN A 89 0.21 0.74 -2.01
CA ASN A 89 -0.70 0.20 -1.00
C ASN A 89 -1.63 1.29 -0.45
N ALA A 90 -1.10 2.47 -0.15
CA ALA A 90 -1.90 3.61 0.30
C ALA A 90 -2.95 4.05 -0.74
N ILE A 91 -2.58 4.08 -2.03
CA ILE A 91 -3.51 4.38 -3.13
C ILE A 91 -4.63 3.34 -3.19
N LEU A 92 -4.29 2.05 -3.18
CA LEU A 92 -5.27 0.96 -3.28
C LEU A 92 -6.24 0.96 -2.09
N GLU A 93 -5.72 1.12 -0.88
CA GLU A 93 -6.55 1.12 0.33
C GLU A 93 -7.50 2.31 0.37
N ASP A 94 -7.05 3.50 -0.01
CA ASP A 94 -7.93 4.68 -0.03
C ASP A 94 -8.93 4.61 -1.19
N LEU A 95 -8.58 3.96 -2.30
CA LEU A 95 -9.45 3.75 -3.45
C LEU A 95 -10.62 2.80 -3.10
N VAL A 96 -10.39 1.79 -2.26
CA VAL A 96 -11.47 0.95 -1.70
C VAL A 96 -12.52 1.83 -1.03
N ASP A 97 -12.07 2.76 -0.18
CA ASP A 97 -12.96 3.60 0.60
C ASP A 97 -13.69 4.65 -0.29
N PHE A 98 -13.15 4.99 -1.46
CA PHE A 98 -13.81 5.87 -2.44
C PHE A 98 -15.11 5.27 -3.01
N PHE A 99 -15.21 3.95 -3.19
CA PHE A 99 -16.40 3.33 -3.77
C PHE A 99 -17.57 3.17 -2.78
N PRO A 100 -18.83 3.26 -3.24
CA PRO A 100 -20.02 3.02 -2.41
C PRO A 100 -20.18 1.54 -2.00
N ASN A 101 -21.03 1.30 -1.00
CA ASN A 101 -21.05 0.10 -0.17
C ASN A 101 -21.21 -1.28 -0.87
N PRO A 102 -21.83 -1.45 -2.06
CA PRO A 102 -21.78 -2.76 -2.73
C PRO A 102 -20.43 -3.03 -3.41
N ILE A 103 -19.79 -2.01 -3.99
CA ILE A 103 -18.53 -2.15 -4.73
C ILE A 103 -17.34 -2.27 -3.77
N ARG A 104 -17.39 -1.54 -2.65
CA ARG A 104 -16.35 -1.56 -1.62
C ARG A 104 -16.03 -2.95 -1.10
N GLY A 105 -17.05 -3.75 -0.79
CA GLY A 105 -16.88 -5.10 -0.24
C GLY A 105 -16.19 -6.06 -1.20
N ILE A 106 -16.57 -6.01 -2.48
CA ILE A 106 -16.00 -6.83 -3.56
C ILE A 106 -14.51 -6.50 -3.72
N PHE A 107 -14.20 -5.20 -3.83
CA PHE A 107 -12.84 -4.74 -4.06
C PHE A 107 -11.90 -5.04 -2.88
N ARG A 108 -12.38 -4.88 -1.64
CA ARG A 108 -11.62 -5.22 -0.43
C ARG A 108 -11.26 -6.71 -0.37
N LYS A 109 -12.17 -7.59 -0.81
CA LYS A 109 -11.92 -9.03 -0.90
C LYS A 109 -10.93 -9.38 -2.00
N ALA A 110 -10.98 -8.69 -3.14
CA ALA A 110 -10.02 -8.89 -4.24
C ALA A 110 -8.59 -8.50 -3.84
N LEU A 111 -8.42 -7.39 -3.11
CA LEU A 111 -7.10 -6.94 -2.62
C LEU A 111 -6.49 -7.84 -1.54
N ALA A 112 -7.32 -8.52 -0.73
CA ALA A 112 -6.85 -9.39 0.35
C ALA A 112 -6.24 -10.72 -0.15
N GLY A 113 -6.35 -11.02 -1.45
CA GLY A 113 -5.96 -12.32 -2.00
C GLY A 113 -6.89 -13.46 -1.55
N PRO A 114 -6.65 -14.69 -2.02
CA PRO A 114 -7.42 -15.85 -1.57
C PRO A 114 -7.23 -16.05 -0.05
N PRO A 115 -8.29 -16.42 0.70
CA PRO A 115 -8.17 -16.71 2.12
C PRO A 115 -7.28 -17.96 2.32
N GLY A 116 -6.00 -17.76 2.67
CA GLY A 116 -5.08 -18.88 2.91
C GLY A 116 -3.57 -18.58 2.91
N GLY A 117 -3.12 -17.33 2.89
CA GLY A 117 -1.70 -16.98 2.72
C GLY A 117 -1.07 -16.17 3.85
N THR A 118 -1.24 -16.55 5.12
CA THR A 118 -0.38 -16.05 6.22
C THR A 118 -0.16 -17.13 7.28
N GLU A 119 0.72 -18.09 6.99
CA GLU A 119 1.40 -18.86 8.04
C GLU A 119 2.87 -18.46 8.02
N SER A 120 3.18 -17.38 8.76
CA SER A 120 4.55 -17.08 9.13
C SER A 120 5.01 -18.13 10.15
N ALA A 121 5.69 -19.16 9.66
CA ALA A 121 6.43 -20.08 10.49
C ALA A 121 7.58 -19.33 11.18
N SER A 122 7.35 -18.83 12.39
CA SER A 122 8.42 -18.53 13.33
C SER A 122 8.94 -19.87 13.88
N GLY A 123 10.04 -20.34 13.28
CA GLY A 123 10.80 -21.47 13.82
C GLY A 123 11.31 -21.14 15.20
N GLY A 124 10.63 -21.64 16.24
CA GLY A 124 11.13 -21.68 17.61
C GLY A 124 12.34 -22.60 17.67
N SER A 125 13.53 -22.00 17.78
CA SER A 125 14.79 -22.71 17.96
C SER A 125 14.78 -23.50 19.27
N SER A 126 15.17 -24.76 19.11
CA SER A 126 15.45 -25.75 20.14
C SER A 126 16.45 -25.23 21.18
N GLY A 127 16.16 -25.46 22.46
CA GLY A 127 17.04 -25.18 23.60
C GLY A 127 16.81 -26.24 24.69
N ASN A 128 17.66 -27.25 24.65
CA ASN A 128 17.69 -28.47 25.44
C ASN A 128 18.13 -28.25 26.91
N SER A 129 17.44 -28.86 27.89
CA SER A 129 18.00 -29.76 28.94
C SER A 129 17.16 -29.77 30.24
N PRO A 130 16.90 -30.94 30.85
CA PRO A 130 16.29 -31.07 32.18
C PRO A 130 17.31 -31.42 33.28
N ALA A 131 17.06 -30.98 34.53
CA ALA A 131 17.37 -31.64 35.83
C ALA A 131 17.44 -30.62 37.00
N PRO A 132 17.36 -31.04 38.28
CA PRO A 132 16.61 -32.17 38.86
C PRO A 132 15.72 -31.77 40.05
N SER A 133 14.75 -32.63 40.37
CA SER A 133 13.82 -32.49 41.49
C SER A 133 14.45 -32.80 42.85
N ALA A 134 14.13 -31.91 43.80
CA ALA A 134 13.70 -32.13 45.17
C ALA A 134 14.62 -32.81 46.20
N LEU A 135 14.88 -32.02 47.25
CA LEU A 135 15.31 -32.41 48.58
C LEU A 135 14.31 -33.35 49.27
N THR A 136 14.86 -34.34 49.98
CA THR A 136 14.26 -34.91 51.20
C THR A 136 15.36 -35.23 52.20
N PRO A 137 15.31 -34.75 53.46
CA PRO A 137 16.00 -35.39 54.57
C PRO A 137 15.06 -36.37 55.28
N ALA A 138 15.56 -37.58 55.53
CA ALA A 138 14.93 -38.60 56.37
C ALA A 138 15.44 -38.51 57.81
N THR A 139 14.54 -38.79 58.76
CA THR A 139 14.83 -39.53 59.99
C THR A 139 13.88 -40.72 60.03
#